data_AF-A0A9E5JGX4-F1
#
_entry.id   AF-A0A9E5JGX4-F1
#
_cell.length_a   1.000
_cell.length_b   1.000
_cell.length_c   1.000
_cell.angle_alpha   90.00
_cell.angle_beta   90.00
_cell.angle_gamma   90.00
#
_symmetry.space_group_name_H-M   'P 1'
#
loop_
_entity.id
_entity.type
_entity.pdbx_description
1 polymer ?
#
loop_
_entity_poly.entity_id
_entity_poly.type
_entity_poly.pdbx_seq_one_letter_code
_entity_poly.pdbx_strand_id
1 'polypeptide(L)'
;MAIIERPSPSPATIPALTPAAPAITPARTFGALRRPVASTGWKSWLFTVDHKKLGLMYGAMALFFFIVGGIEAVLIRMQLAAPNGKVLNADLYNQMFTMHATTMVFLFVMPMAAAFANYFIPLQIGARDVAFPRINAFGFWCVLGGGIVVNLAWFLGGAADGGWFMYAPNSGPVFSPSHGVDFWALGLQIAGIASLTGAINLIVTVLNMRAPGMTLMKMPVFTWMITVVQFLLLFAVPVITVALFLLSFQRMFGAQFFDVAAGADPLLWQHLFWIFGHPEVYILILPSFGIISEVLPVFSRKPLFGYPFVVFSGAAIGFVGWGVWAHHMFASGLGPVSVAFGPMHILGLQGQPRRMYVWTEARAGEGFFNLAFWNLVASIGSLILTVGVLFFLINIVVTARNKERAPLDPWNARSLEWMTSNPPKEHNFDSIPHVHHLDEFFHRKYEEDPVTHTMREVATAEQVLAELERNADQHIHMPSPSYWPIVLATGLPIIALGLIYSIPVAIVGGLIVLYAMYGWALEPSVAPESDFDTVSGNGASGNGHAVGASHG
;
A
#
# COMPACT_ATOMS: atom_id res chain seq x y z
N MET A 1 21.28 52.66 -5.94
CA MET A 1 21.75 53.52 -4.85
C MET A 1 21.38 52.82 -3.56
N ALA A 2 22.38 52.23 -2.90
CA ALA A 2 22.22 51.40 -1.72
C ALA A 2 22.22 52.26 -0.46
N ILE A 3 21.33 51.96 0.49
CA ILE A 3 21.65 52.00 1.92
C ILE A 3 21.04 50.73 2.55
N ILE A 4 21.94 49.94 3.12
CA ILE A 4 21.73 48.75 3.93
C ILE A 4 21.66 49.23 5.38
N GLU A 5 20.67 48.77 6.17
CA GLU A 5 20.85 48.57 7.61
C GLU A 5 20.10 47.32 8.11
N ARG A 6 20.88 46.44 8.76
CA ARG A 6 20.55 45.43 9.78
C ARG A 6 21.82 45.32 10.66
N PRO A 7 21.79 44.93 11.96
CA PRO A 7 20.89 43.89 12.52
C PRO A 7 20.42 44.00 14.01
N SER A 8 19.22 43.42 14.27
CA SER A 8 18.78 42.47 15.34
C SER A 8 18.92 42.78 16.85
N PRO A 9 18.23 42.08 17.78
CA PRO A 9 17.09 41.14 17.68
C PRO A 9 15.93 41.50 18.63
N SER A 10 14.67 41.38 18.18
CA SER A 10 13.55 41.14 19.10
C SER A 10 12.61 40.16 18.42
N PRO A 11 12.17 39.09 19.11
CA PRO A 11 11.26 38.12 18.53
C PRO A 11 9.92 38.83 18.33
N ALA A 12 9.66 39.28 17.11
CA ALA A 12 8.32 39.62 16.71
C ALA A 12 7.50 38.35 16.84
N THR A 13 6.69 38.32 17.90
CA THR A 13 5.60 37.39 18.13
C THR A 13 4.80 37.24 16.84
N ILE A 14 5.00 36.11 16.17
CA ILE A 14 4.00 35.51 15.29
C ILE A 14 2.70 35.53 16.14
N PRO A 15 1.58 36.08 15.67
CA PRO A 15 0.31 35.88 16.34
C PRO A 15 0.17 34.38 16.54
N ALA A 16 0.06 33.95 17.79
CA ALA A 16 -0.13 32.53 18.09
C ALA A 16 -1.22 32.02 17.15
N LEU A 17 -0.86 31.04 16.32
CA LEU A 17 -1.84 30.16 15.69
C LEU A 17 -2.89 29.91 16.75
N THR A 18 -4.14 30.23 16.43
CA THR A 18 -5.30 29.90 17.24
C THR A 18 -5.04 28.52 17.86
N PRO A 19 -5.14 28.36 19.19
CA PRO A 19 -4.92 27.07 19.79
C PRO A 19 -5.79 26.08 19.03
N ALA A 20 -5.18 25.04 18.47
CA ALA A 20 -5.93 23.90 17.97
C ALA A 20 -6.99 23.58 19.02
N ALA A 21 -8.25 23.45 18.58
CA ALA A 21 -9.37 23.19 19.47
C ALA A 21 -8.94 22.14 20.51
N PRO A 22 -9.19 22.38 21.82
CA PRO A 22 -8.70 21.51 22.87
C PRO A 22 -9.09 20.07 22.56
N ALA A 23 -8.12 19.16 22.61
CA ALA A 23 -8.34 17.74 22.35
C ALA A 23 -9.37 17.22 23.36
N ILE A 24 -10.61 17.12 22.92
CA ILE A 24 -11.73 16.73 23.77
C ILE A 24 -11.56 15.24 24.08
N THR A 25 -11.53 14.90 25.36
CA THR A 25 -11.15 13.55 25.82
C THR A 25 -12.38 12.72 26.18
N PRO A 26 -12.61 11.61 25.47
CA PRO A 26 -12.80 10.26 26.00
C PRO A 26 -13.47 9.93 27.36
N ALA A 27 -14.60 10.48 27.83
CA ALA A 27 -15.23 10.11 29.11
C ALA A 27 -16.25 8.94 29.00
N ARG A 28 -15.72 7.72 28.82
CA ARG A 28 -16.40 6.38 28.90
C ARG A 28 -17.17 5.88 27.68
N THR A 29 -16.63 4.84 27.03
CA THR A 29 -17.34 4.00 26.06
C THR A 29 -18.17 2.89 26.71
N PHE A 30 -19.31 2.53 26.10
CA PHE A 30 -20.01 1.27 26.38
C PHE A 30 -19.18 0.08 25.88
N GLY A 31 -18.49 -0.60 26.80
CA GLY A 31 -17.68 -1.79 26.52
C GLY A 31 -16.64 -2.05 27.62
N ALA A 32 -16.09 -3.27 27.69
CA ALA A 32 -15.10 -3.64 28.71
C ALA A 32 -13.77 -2.86 28.59
N LEU A 33 -13.51 -2.18 27.46
CA LEU A 33 -12.29 -1.43 27.18
C LEU A 33 -12.59 0.02 26.75
N ARG A 34 -11.80 0.97 27.27
CA ARG A 34 -11.88 2.40 26.92
C ARG A 34 -11.36 2.64 25.50
N ARG A 35 -12.11 3.40 24.69
CA ARG A 35 -11.67 3.80 23.34
C ARG A 35 -10.34 4.58 23.37
N PRO A 36 -9.43 4.34 22.41
CA PRO A 36 -8.20 5.12 22.27
C PRO A 36 -8.48 6.57 21.87
N VAL A 37 -7.80 7.50 22.53
CA VAL A 37 -7.97 8.97 22.36
C VAL A 37 -6.65 9.71 22.15
N ALA A 38 -5.54 8.97 22.07
CA ALA A 38 -4.23 9.58 21.94
C ALA A 38 -4.09 10.25 20.57
N SER A 39 -3.89 11.56 20.55
CA SER A 39 -3.56 12.33 19.34
C SER A 39 -2.06 12.29 19.02
N THR A 40 -1.21 12.04 20.02
CA THR A 40 0.26 11.99 19.90
C THR A 40 0.85 10.69 20.47
N GLY A 41 2.13 10.43 20.16
CA GLY A 41 2.85 9.24 20.62
C GLY A 41 2.46 7.95 19.90
N TRP A 42 3.04 6.80 20.31
CA TRP A 42 2.88 5.52 19.60
C TRP A 42 1.43 5.02 19.53
N LYS A 43 0.60 5.33 20.53
CA LYS A 43 -0.82 4.94 20.53
C LYS A 43 -1.63 5.62 19.42
N SER A 44 -1.23 6.83 19.01
CA SER A 44 -1.89 7.55 17.91
C SER A 44 -1.56 7.00 16.53
N TRP A 45 -0.61 6.06 16.45
CA TRP A 45 -0.30 5.26 15.26
C TRP A 45 -0.91 3.87 15.35
N LEU A 46 -0.78 3.20 16.51
CA LEU A 46 -1.27 1.84 16.69
C LEU A 46 -2.79 1.69 16.47
N PHE A 47 -3.57 2.68 16.88
CA PHE A 47 -5.04 2.64 16.79
C PHE A 47 -5.61 3.64 15.77
N THR A 48 -4.75 4.17 14.89
CA THR A 48 -5.15 5.20 13.92
C THR A 48 -6.17 4.66 12.91
N VAL A 49 -7.04 5.55 12.46
CA VAL A 49 -7.92 5.35 11.31
C VAL A 49 -7.64 6.34 10.18
N ASP A 50 -6.80 7.35 10.42
CA ASP A 50 -6.38 8.35 9.43
C ASP A 50 -5.64 7.68 8.26
N HIS A 51 -6.19 7.83 7.05
CA HIS A 51 -5.62 7.31 5.82
C HIS A 51 -4.18 7.76 5.54
N LYS A 52 -3.76 8.95 6.00
CA LYS A 52 -2.38 9.45 5.83
C LYS A 52 -1.41 8.64 6.67
N LYS A 53 -1.74 8.45 7.96
CA LYS A 53 -0.92 7.63 8.87
C LYS A 53 -0.87 6.17 8.41
N LEU A 54 -2.00 5.61 7.98
CA LEU A 54 -2.03 4.26 7.41
C LEU A 54 -1.19 4.17 6.14
N GLY A 55 -1.27 5.16 5.23
CA GLY A 55 -0.42 5.25 4.06
C GLY A 55 1.07 5.25 4.41
N LEU A 56 1.48 6.03 5.40
CA LEU A 56 2.86 6.04 5.91
C LEU A 56 3.26 4.70 6.55
N MET A 57 2.35 4.05 7.29
CA MET A 57 2.59 2.75 7.90
C MET A 57 2.78 1.65 6.84
N TYR A 58 1.93 1.62 5.81
CA TYR A 58 2.08 0.77 4.64
C TYR A 58 3.44 1.02 3.95
N GLY A 59 3.80 2.29 3.73
CA GLY A 59 5.07 2.66 3.11
C GLY A 59 6.28 2.21 3.93
N ALA A 60 6.25 2.41 5.25
CA ALA A 60 7.32 1.97 6.14
C ALA A 60 7.46 0.44 6.16
N MET A 61 6.34 -0.29 6.24
CA MET A 61 6.33 -1.75 6.13
C MET A 61 6.90 -2.22 4.79
N ALA A 62 6.44 -1.61 3.69
CA ALA A 62 6.89 -1.96 2.35
C ALA A 62 8.41 -1.73 2.19
N LEU A 63 8.94 -0.60 2.69
CA LEU A 63 10.37 -0.31 2.66
C LEU A 63 11.19 -1.30 3.50
N PHE A 64 10.66 -1.75 4.64
CA PHE A 64 11.30 -2.82 5.42
C PHE A 64 11.41 -4.11 4.59
N PHE A 65 10.32 -4.54 3.95
CA PHE A 65 10.33 -5.74 3.13
C PHE A 65 11.09 -5.58 1.80
N PHE A 66 11.24 -4.36 1.29
CA PHE A 66 12.15 -4.07 0.18
C PHE A 66 13.60 -4.38 0.55
N ILE A 67 14.02 -4.03 1.78
CA ILE A 67 15.36 -4.35 2.28
C ILE A 67 15.50 -5.87 2.45
N VAL A 68 14.51 -6.54 3.05
CA VAL A 68 14.52 -8.01 3.21
C VAL A 68 14.64 -8.70 1.85
N GLY A 69 13.77 -8.34 0.89
CA GLY A 69 13.80 -8.87 -0.47
C GLY A 69 15.12 -8.57 -1.19
N GLY A 70 15.71 -7.39 -0.97
CA GLY A 70 17.03 -7.04 -1.47
C GLY A 70 18.15 -7.93 -0.91
N ILE A 71 18.13 -8.23 0.39
CA ILE A 71 19.08 -9.16 1.03
C ILE A 71 18.93 -10.57 0.43
N GLU A 72 17.70 -11.07 0.30
CA GLU A 72 17.41 -12.36 -0.34
C GLU A 72 17.96 -12.40 -1.79
N ALA A 73 17.78 -11.32 -2.56
CA ALA A 73 18.32 -11.19 -3.91
C ALA A 73 19.85 -11.23 -3.95
N VAL A 74 20.51 -10.48 -3.07
CA VAL A 74 21.98 -10.43 -2.99
C VAL A 74 22.55 -11.80 -2.66
N LEU A 75 21.96 -12.54 -1.72
CA LEU A 75 22.39 -13.91 -1.39
C LEU A 75 22.27 -14.86 -2.59
N ILE A 76 21.15 -14.78 -3.32
CA ILE A 76 20.95 -15.54 -4.57
C ILE A 76 22.04 -15.19 -5.60
N ARG A 77 22.34 -13.90 -5.78
CA ARG A 77 23.35 -13.45 -6.76
C ARG A 77 24.76 -13.84 -6.34
N MET A 78 25.11 -13.74 -5.05
CA MET A 78 26.40 -14.20 -4.53
C MET A 78 26.61 -15.70 -4.77
N GLN A 79 25.56 -16.52 -4.62
CA GLN A 79 25.63 -17.95 -4.95
C GLN A 79 25.92 -18.21 -6.44
N LEU A 80 25.40 -17.38 -7.35
CA LEU A 80 25.53 -17.56 -8.79
C LEU A 80 26.72 -16.85 -9.43
N ALA A 81 27.45 -16.04 -8.66
CA ALA A 81 28.53 -15.18 -9.15
C ALA A 81 29.69 -15.96 -9.82
N ALA A 82 29.89 -17.22 -9.43
CA ALA A 82 30.91 -18.11 -9.97
C ALA A 82 30.35 -19.55 -10.10
N PRO A 83 30.94 -20.40 -10.97
CA PRO A 83 30.53 -21.80 -11.05
C PRO A 83 30.80 -22.50 -9.72
N ASN A 84 30.00 -23.52 -9.40
CA ASN A 84 30.13 -24.30 -8.17
C ASN A 84 30.12 -23.46 -6.87
N GLY A 85 29.33 -22.37 -6.85
CA GLY A 85 29.16 -21.51 -5.67
C GLY A 85 28.76 -22.27 -4.41
N LYS A 86 29.23 -21.79 -3.25
CA LYS A 86 29.06 -22.44 -1.93
C LYS A 86 28.38 -21.56 -0.88
N VAL A 87 27.71 -20.49 -1.31
CA VAL A 87 27.03 -19.54 -0.40
C VAL A 87 25.71 -20.14 0.09
N LEU A 88 24.94 -20.74 -0.80
CA LEU A 88 23.66 -21.38 -0.51
C LEU A 88 23.69 -22.82 -1.02
N ASN A 89 23.18 -23.76 -0.21
CA ASN A 89 22.89 -25.11 -0.71
C ASN A 89 21.60 -25.11 -1.56
N ALA A 90 21.27 -26.23 -2.21
CA ALA A 90 20.14 -26.32 -3.13
C ALA A 90 18.79 -25.98 -2.49
N ASP A 91 18.54 -26.50 -1.29
CA ASP A 91 17.30 -26.29 -0.54
C ASP A 91 17.15 -24.82 -0.14
N LEU A 92 18.17 -24.26 0.51
CA LEU A 92 18.15 -22.86 0.94
C LEU A 92 18.07 -21.90 -0.26
N TYR A 93 18.70 -22.23 -1.39
CA TYR A 93 18.56 -21.44 -2.61
C TYR A 93 17.10 -21.41 -3.11
N ASN A 94 16.41 -22.55 -3.11
CA ASN A 94 15.01 -22.62 -3.52
C ASN A 94 14.12 -21.83 -2.56
N GLN A 95 14.36 -21.92 -1.25
CA GLN A 95 13.67 -21.11 -0.25
C GLN A 95 13.89 -19.62 -0.46
N MET A 96 15.15 -19.18 -0.61
CA MET A 96 15.50 -17.78 -0.87
C MET A 96 14.88 -17.26 -2.17
N PHE A 97 14.94 -18.03 -3.26
CA PHE A 97 14.33 -17.65 -4.54
C PHE A 97 12.81 -17.49 -4.42
N THR A 98 12.16 -18.40 -3.69
CA THR A 98 10.72 -18.39 -3.46
C THR A 98 10.28 -17.20 -2.63
N MET A 99 10.99 -16.98 -1.53
CA MET A 99 10.68 -15.92 -0.58
C MET A 99 11.03 -14.56 -1.15
N HIS A 100 12.14 -14.40 -1.89
CA HIS A 100 12.46 -13.16 -2.60
C HIS A 100 11.30 -12.67 -3.47
N ALA A 101 10.79 -13.53 -4.36
CA ALA A 101 9.69 -13.16 -5.23
C ALA A 101 8.39 -12.89 -4.44
N THR A 102 8.10 -13.70 -3.42
CA THR A 102 6.93 -13.51 -2.55
C THR A 102 7.00 -12.18 -1.78
N THR A 103 8.14 -11.89 -1.17
CA THR A 103 8.43 -10.66 -0.43
C THR A 103 8.32 -9.45 -1.34
N MET A 104 8.94 -9.48 -2.52
CA MET A 104 8.92 -8.33 -3.43
C MET A 104 7.52 -8.05 -3.97
N VAL A 105 6.75 -9.06 -4.38
CA VAL A 105 5.42 -8.85 -4.95
C VAL A 105 4.40 -8.49 -3.86
N PHE A 106 4.24 -9.35 -2.85
CA PHE A 106 3.13 -9.27 -1.89
C PHE A 106 3.43 -8.41 -0.67
N LEU A 107 4.70 -8.26 -0.26
CA LEU A 107 5.07 -7.54 0.96
C LEU A 107 5.75 -6.19 0.69
N PHE A 108 6.22 -5.95 -0.54
CA PHE A 108 6.76 -4.66 -0.97
C PHE A 108 5.88 -3.95 -2.00
N VAL A 109 5.80 -4.44 -3.25
CA VAL A 109 5.19 -3.66 -4.36
C VAL A 109 3.71 -3.41 -4.12
N MET A 110 2.94 -4.43 -3.74
CA MET A 110 1.52 -4.26 -3.41
C MET A 110 1.30 -3.31 -2.21
N PRO A 111 1.92 -3.51 -1.03
CA PRO A 111 1.83 -2.57 0.08
C PRO A 111 2.31 -1.15 -0.26
N MET A 112 3.32 -0.99 -1.11
CA MET A 112 3.77 0.32 -1.57
C MET A 112 2.70 1.00 -2.42
N ALA A 113 2.08 0.29 -3.36
CA ALA A 113 0.94 0.84 -4.12
C ALA A 113 -0.22 1.24 -3.19
N ALA A 114 -0.52 0.41 -2.18
CA ALA A 114 -1.51 0.72 -1.16
C ALA A 114 -1.12 1.95 -0.31
N ALA A 115 0.18 2.16 -0.02
CA ALA A 115 0.69 3.32 0.69
C ALA A 115 0.35 4.62 -0.06
N PHE A 116 0.69 4.67 -1.36
CA PHE A 116 0.39 5.81 -2.22
C PHE A 116 -1.13 6.00 -2.37
N ALA A 117 -1.88 4.93 -2.62
CA ALA A 117 -3.33 5.01 -2.77
C ALA A 117 -4.01 5.57 -1.51
N ASN A 118 -3.65 5.06 -0.33
CA ASN A 118 -4.19 5.54 0.94
C ASN A 118 -3.84 6.99 1.21
N TYR A 119 -2.59 7.39 0.97
CA TYR A 119 -2.16 8.75 1.25
C TYR A 119 -2.80 9.76 0.27
N PHE A 120 -2.73 9.49 -1.03
CA PHE A 120 -3.04 10.47 -2.06
C PHE A 120 -4.48 10.47 -2.54
N ILE A 121 -5.22 9.35 -2.56
CA ILE A 121 -6.58 9.34 -3.13
C ILE A 121 -7.50 10.34 -2.43
N PRO A 122 -7.69 10.29 -1.09
CA PRO A 122 -8.62 11.22 -0.45
C PRO A 122 -8.22 12.68 -0.70
N LEU A 123 -6.92 12.98 -0.74
CA LEU A 123 -6.41 14.31 -1.06
C LEU A 123 -6.73 14.72 -2.51
N GLN A 124 -6.47 13.84 -3.47
CA GLN A 124 -6.68 14.10 -4.90
C GLN A 124 -8.14 14.25 -5.30
N ILE A 125 -9.06 13.61 -4.57
CA ILE A 125 -10.50 13.73 -4.80
C ILE A 125 -11.17 14.80 -3.94
N GLY A 126 -10.44 15.51 -3.08
CA GLY A 126 -10.98 16.54 -2.20
C GLY A 126 -11.84 15.99 -1.04
N ALA A 127 -11.53 14.80 -0.54
CA ALA A 127 -12.19 14.15 0.58
C ALA A 127 -11.39 14.27 1.90
N ARG A 128 -12.07 14.15 3.04
CA ARG A 128 -11.44 14.19 4.37
C ARG A 128 -10.82 12.87 4.81
N ASP A 129 -11.35 11.76 4.31
CA ASP A 129 -10.87 10.41 4.60
C ASP A 129 -11.42 9.44 3.54
N VAL A 130 -11.13 8.15 3.70
CA VAL A 130 -11.74 7.04 2.95
C VAL A 130 -13.15 6.70 3.46
N ALA A 131 -13.91 5.95 2.68
CA ALA A 131 -15.30 5.58 2.98
C ALA A 131 -15.45 4.73 4.25
N PHE A 132 -14.51 3.82 4.50
CA PHE A 132 -14.51 2.92 5.64
C PHE A 132 -13.17 2.96 6.40
N PRO A 133 -12.91 4.01 7.21
CA PRO A 133 -11.61 4.23 7.87
C PRO A 133 -11.15 3.08 8.77
N ARG A 134 -12.07 2.45 9.50
CA ARG A 134 -11.76 1.30 10.38
C ARG A 134 -11.47 0.02 9.58
N ILE A 135 -12.14 -0.20 8.44
CA ILE A 135 -11.84 -1.31 7.52
C ILE A 135 -10.46 -1.08 6.89
N ASN A 136 -10.12 0.17 6.60
CA ASN A 136 -8.81 0.54 6.10
C ASN A 136 -7.69 0.18 7.09
N ALA A 137 -7.86 0.53 8.36
CA ALA A 137 -6.94 0.14 9.42
C ALA A 137 -6.82 -1.38 9.56
N PHE A 138 -7.95 -2.11 9.44
CA PHE A 138 -7.96 -3.56 9.46
C PHE A 138 -7.14 -4.16 8.32
N GLY A 139 -7.26 -3.61 7.11
CA GLY A 139 -6.44 -4.01 5.96
C GLY A 139 -4.94 -3.92 6.24
N PHE A 140 -4.48 -2.82 6.87
CA PHE A 140 -3.07 -2.69 7.25
C PHE A 140 -2.61 -3.82 8.18
N TRP A 141 -3.38 -4.09 9.24
CA TRP A 141 -3.03 -5.13 10.19
C TRP A 141 -3.08 -6.55 9.60
N CYS A 142 -3.98 -6.81 8.65
CA CYS A 142 -4.02 -8.07 7.91
C CYS A 142 -2.77 -8.27 7.05
N VAL A 143 -2.32 -7.26 6.29
CA VAL A 143 -1.12 -7.44 5.46
C VAL A 143 0.13 -7.64 6.33
N LEU A 144 0.21 -6.94 7.47
CA LEU A 144 1.31 -7.12 8.43
C LEU A 144 1.26 -8.53 9.05
N GLY A 145 0.07 -8.96 9.49
CA GLY A 145 -0.14 -10.30 10.05
C GLY A 145 0.19 -11.41 9.04
N GLY A 146 -0.26 -11.26 7.79
CA GLY A 146 0.08 -12.18 6.70
C GLY A 146 1.59 -12.23 6.43
N GLY A 147 2.25 -11.07 6.36
CA GLY A 147 3.70 -10.98 6.21
C GLY A 147 4.48 -11.63 7.36
N ILE A 148 3.98 -11.49 8.60
CA ILE A 148 4.54 -12.20 9.77
C ILE A 148 4.39 -13.71 9.60
N VAL A 149 3.19 -14.21 9.27
CA VAL A 149 2.94 -15.65 9.07
C VAL A 149 3.86 -16.23 8.00
N VAL A 150 3.98 -15.57 6.84
CA VAL A 150 4.88 -15.99 5.76
C VAL A 150 6.32 -16.13 6.26
N ASN A 151 6.80 -15.19 7.09
CA ASN A 151 8.20 -15.17 7.54
C ASN A 151 8.46 -15.99 8.81
N LEU A 152 7.43 -16.39 9.56
CA LEU A 152 7.61 -17.31 10.70
C LEU A 152 8.15 -18.68 10.26
N ALA A 153 7.90 -19.07 9.01
CA ALA A 153 8.41 -20.31 8.42
C ALA A 153 9.95 -20.42 8.50
N TRP A 154 10.68 -19.31 8.42
CA TRP A 154 12.14 -19.28 8.57
C TRP A 154 12.63 -19.86 9.90
N PHE A 155 11.82 -19.74 10.95
CA PHE A 155 12.16 -20.15 12.32
C PHE A 155 11.49 -21.47 12.73
N LEU A 156 10.49 -21.94 11.98
CA LEU A 156 9.59 -23.02 12.38
C LEU A 156 9.62 -24.25 11.45
N GLY A 157 10.74 -24.46 10.74
CA GLY A 157 10.97 -25.70 9.99
C GLY A 157 11.29 -25.54 8.50
N GLY A 158 11.55 -24.31 8.04
CA GLY A 158 11.97 -24.01 6.66
C GLY A 158 10.92 -23.21 5.91
N ALA A 159 11.39 -22.22 5.12
CA ALA A 159 10.50 -21.41 4.31
C ALA A 159 9.99 -22.18 3.08
N ALA A 160 9.04 -21.57 2.37
CA ALA A 160 8.47 -22.18 1.18
C ALA A 160 9.51 -22.26 0.05
N ASP A 161 9.53 -23.35 -0.72
CA ASP A 161 10.61 -23.70 -1.67
C ASP A 161 10.11 -24.02 -3.10
N GLY A 162 8.80 -24.03 -3.33
CA GLY A 162 8.18 -24.28 -4.64
C GLY A 162 8.21 -23.09 -5.62
N GLY A 163 8.83 -21.99 -5.21
CA GLY A 163 8.79 -20.67 -5.83
C GLY A 163 7.43 -19.98 -5.76
N TRP A 164 7.37 -18.67 -6.03
CA TRP A 164 6.20 -17.82 -5.68
C TRP A 164 4.86 -18.21 -6.35
N PHE A 165 4.88 -19.15 -7.29
CA PHE A 165 3.68 -19.66 -7.96
C PHE A 165 3.25 -21.08 -7.51
N MET A 166 4.03 -21.75 -6.64
CA MET A 166 3.68 -23.01 -5.97
C MET A 166 2.98 -24.08 -6.82
N TYR A 167 3.54 -24.40 -8.00
CA TYR A 167 2.91 -25.36 -8.91
C TYR A 167 2.66 -26.72 -8.25
N ALA A 168 1.42 -27.19 -8.37
CA ALA A 168 1.11 -28.60 -8.18
C ALA A 168 1.69 -29.43 -9.34
N PRO A 169 2.13 -30.69 -9.09
CA PRO A 169 2.08 -31.38 -7.80
C PRO A 169 3.25 -31.05 -6.85
N ASN A 170 4.26 -30.29 -7.28
CA ASN A 170 5.48 -30.02 -6.49
C ASN A 170 5.24 -29.30 -5.16
N SER A 171 4.15 -28.54 -5.04
CA SER A 171 3.72 -27.91 -3.79
C SER A 171 2.99 -28.86 -2.83
N GLY A 172 2.77 -30.12 -3.21
CA GLY A 172 2.15 -31.13 -2.35
C GLY A 172 3.13 -31.73 -1.32
N PRO A 173 2.63 -32.37 -0.24
CA PRO A 173 3.48 -32.89 0.84
C PRO A 173 4.49 -33.96 0.41
N VAL A 174 4.24 -34.63 -0.71
CA VAL A 174 5.17 -35.63 -1.29
C VAL A 174 6.48 -35.00 -1.76
N PHE A 175 6.42 -33.78 -2.32
CA PHE A 175 7.57 -33.09 -2.89
C PHE A 175 8.09 -31.94 -2.01
N SER A 176 7.21 -31.31 -1.24
CA SER A 176 7.54 -30.27 -0.26
C SER A 176 6.92 -30.64 1.10
N PRO A 177 7.60 -31.51 1.88
CA PRO A 177 7.07 -32.09 3.12
C PRO A 177 7.10 -31.13 4.31
N SER A 178 7.85 -30.02 4.22
CA SER A 178 7.88 -29.00 5.27
C SER A 178 6.57 -28.20 5.31
N HIS A 179 6.38 -27.46 6.40
CA HIS A 179 5.25 -26.53 6.53
C HIS A 179 5.47 -25.19 5.82
N GLY A 180 6.59 -24.99 5.11
CA GLY A 180 6.90 -23.72 4.45
C GLY A 180 5.79 -23.26 3.48
N VAL A 181 5.26 -24.20 2.69
CA VAL A 181 4.14 -23.92 1.77
C VAL A 181 2.83 -23.63 2.52
N ASP A 182 2.62 -24.22 3.70
CA ASP A 182 1.42 -23.98 4.52
C ASP A 182 1.44 -22.55 5.11
N PHE A 183 2.60 -22.12 5.64
CA PHE A 183 2.80 -20.73 6.07
C PHE A 183 2.64 -19.74 4.93
N TRP A 184 3.20 -20.05 3.76
CA TRP A 184 3.07 -19.22 2.57
C TRP A 184 1.60 -19.07 2.15
N ALA A 185 0.87 -20.19 2.06
CA ALA A 185 -0.52 -20.17 1.61
C ALA A 185 -1.44 -19.43 2.59
N LEU A 186 -1.33 -19.72 3.89
CA LEU A 186 -2.15 -19.07 4.91
C LEU A 186 -1.76 -17.61 5.12
N GLY A 187 -0.48 -17.26 5.04
CA GLY A 187 -0.02 -15.89 5.16
C GLY A 187 -0.49 -15.01 4.00
N LEU A 188 -0.41 -15.51 2.75
CA LEU A 188 -0.97 -14.81 1.59
C LEU A 188 -2.51 -14.78 1.60
N GLN A 189 -3.17 -15.79 2.17
CA GLN A 189 -4.61 -15.77 2.37
C GLN A 189 -5.05 -14.60 3.26
N ILE A 190 -4.29 -14.33 4.34
CA ILE A 190 -4.53 -13.18 5.23
C ILE A 190 -4.22 -11.86 4.51
N ALA A 191 -3.11 -11.79 3.77
CA ALA A 191 -2.79 -10.60 2.97
C ALA A 191 -3.87 -10.30 1.90
N GLY A 192 -4.48 -11.34 1.31
CA GLY A 192 -5.59 -11.21 0.36
C GLY A 192 -6.82 -10.52 0.97
N ILE A 193 -7.11 -10.76 2.25
CA ILE A 193 -8.20 -10.07 2.97
C ILE A 193 -7.96 -8.55 2.99
N ALA A 194 -6.71 -8.13 3.21
CA ALA A 194 -6.34 -6.71 3.17
C ALA A 194 -6.59 -6.10 1.79
N SER A 195 -6.15 -6.78 0.73
CA SER A 195 -6.33 -6.29 -0.63
C SER A 195 -7.80 -6.19 -1.04
N LEU A 196 -8.63 -7.18 -0.68
CA LEU A 196 -10.05 -7.18 -1.02
C LEU A 196 -10.84 -6.08 -0.28
N THR A 197 -10.57 -5.92 1.01
CA THR A 197 -11.21 -4.87 1.82
C THR A 197 -10.76 -3.47 1.42
N GLY A 198 -9.46 -3.30 1.10
CA GLY A 198 -8.92 -2.06 0.53
C GLY A 198 -9.55 -1.71 -0.82
N ALA A 199 -9.72 -2.70 -1.70
CA ALA A 199 -10.38 -2.53 -3.00
C ALA A 199 -11.80 -1.99 -2.88
N ILE A 200 -12.64 -2.65 -2.06
CA ILE A 200 -14.01 -2.19 -1.81
C ILE A 200 -14.01 -0.78 -1.23
N ASN A 201 -13.15 -0.51 -0.26
CA ASN A 201 -13.07 0.78 0.40
C ASN A 201 -12.71 1.92 -0.57
N LEU A 202 -11.66 1.75 -1.36
CA LEU A 202 -11.21 2.79 -2.29
C LEU A 202 -12.13 2.95 -3.51
N ILE A 203 -12.80 1.90 -3.98
CA ILE A 203 -13.87 2.02 -4.99
C ILE A 203 -14.98 2.93 -4.45
N VAL A 204 -15.51 2.63 -3.26
CA VAL A 204 -16.59 3.43 -2.66
C VAL A 204 -16.12 4.84 -2.36
N THR A 205 -14.89 5.01 -1.87
CA THR A 205 -14.28 6.34 -1.61
C THR A 205 -14.28 7.18 -2.87
N VAL A 206 -13.73 6.66 -3.98
CA VAL A 206 -13.66 7.40 -5.23
C VAL A 206 -15.07 7.66 -5.77
N LEU A 207 -15.95 6.65 -5.80
CA LEU A 207 -17.27 6.81 -6.43
C LEU A 207 -18.22 7.74 -5.65
N ASN A 208 -18.14 7.78 -4.32
CA ASN A 208 -19.13 8.46 -3.48
C ASN A 208 -18.61 9.69 -2.74
N MET A 209 -17.29 9.91 -2.62
CA MET A 209 -16.73 10.97 -1.76
C MET A 209 -15.95 12.05 -2.51
N ARG A 210 -15.98 12.05 -3.84
CA ARG A 210 -15.39 13.14 -4.63
C ARG A 210 -15.98 14.50 -4.25
N ALA A 211 -15.11 15.51 -4.28
CA ALA A 211 -15.47 16.91 -4.16
C ALA A 211 -16.57 17.32 -5.15
N PRO A 212 -17.50 18.21 -4.74
CA PRO A 212 -18.53 18.74 -5.63
C PRO A 212 -17.94 19.31 -6.93
N GLY A 213 -18.58 19.02 -8.07
CA GLY A 213 -18.13 19.46 -9.39
C GLY A 213 -17.06 18.58 -10.06
N MET A 214 -16.43 17.66 -9.33
CA MET A 214 -15.49 16.67 -9.88
C MET A 214 -16.24 15.49 -10.52
N THR A 215 -16.42 15.54 -11.84
CA THR A 215 -16.87 14.38 -12.60
C THR A 215 -15.75 13.34 -12.69
N LEU A 216 -16.08 12.10 -13.09
CA LEU A 216 -15.08 11.05 -13.32
C LEU A 216 -13.96 11.53 -14.27
N MET A 217 -14.31 12.24 -15.34
CA MET A 217 -13.33 12.77 -16.30
C MET A 217 -12.63 14.06 -15.83
N LYS A 218 -12.75 14.45 -14.57
CA LYS A 218 -11.95 15.50 -13.93
C LYS A 218 -11.05 14.97 -12.79
N MET A 219 -10.99 13.66 -12.59
CA MET A 219 -10.07 13.08 -11.61
C MET A 219 -8.63 13.06 -12.15
N PRO A 220 -7.60 13.19 -11.28
CA PRO A 220 -6.22 12.93 -11.67
C PRO A 220 -6.03 11.53 -12.26
N VAL A 221 -5.03 11.36 -13.14
CA VAL A 221 -4.75 10.07 -13.78
C VAL A 221 -4.30 9.05 -12.76
N PHE A 222 -3.53 9.44 -11.74
CA PHE A 222 -3.20 8.53 -10.64
C PHE A 222 -4.46 7.96 -9.97
N THR A 223 -5.44 8.81 -9.64
CA THR A 223 -6.72 8.38 -9.07
C THR A 223 -7.46 7.42 -10.01
N TRP A 224 -7.46 7.67 -11.33
CA TRP A 224 -8.03 6.74 -12.32
C TRP A 224 -7.34 5.39 -12.34
N MET A 225 -6.00 5.37 -12.41
CA MET A 225 -5.23 4.13 -12.46
C MET A 225 -5.45 3.31 -11.19
N ILE A 226 -5.45 3.95 -10.02
CA ILE A 226 -5.77 3.25 -8.78
C ILE A 226 -7.21 2.74 -8.76
N THR A 227 -8.17 3.49 -9.30
CA THR A 227 -9.57 3.02 -9.41
C THR A 227 -9.65 1.74 -10.25
N VAL A 228 -8.97 1.69 -11.41
CA VAL A 228 -8.87 0.48 -12.23
C VAL A 228 -8.22 -0.66 -11.45
N VAL A 229 -7.13 -0.38 -10.72
CA VAL A 229 -6.46 -1.35 -9.85
C VAL A 229 -7.40 -1.91 -8.78
N GLN A 230 -8.26 -1.08 -8.17
CA GLN A 230 -9.20 -1.57 -7.17
C GLN A 230 -10.23 -2.52 -7.78
N PHE A 231 -10.73 -2.25 -8.98
CA PHE A 231 -11.63 -3.18 -9.68
C PHE A 231 -10.90 -4.49 -10.06
N LEU A 232 -9.65 -4.41 -10.51
CA LEU A 232 -8.84 -5.60 -10.74
C LEU A 232 -8.70 -6.44 -9.46
N LEU A 233 -8.38 -5.80 -8.33
CA LEU A 233 -8.26 -6.47 -7.03
C LEU A 233 -9.58 -7.12 -6.60
N LEU A 234 -10.70 -6.40 -6.75
CA LEU A 234 -12.04 -6.88 -6.38
C LEU A 234 -12.37 -8.22 -7.06
N PHE A 235 -11.98 -8.39 -8.31
CA PHE A 235 -12.27 -9.61 -9.08
C PHE A 235 -11.13 -10.64 -9.03
N ALA A 236 -9.86 -10.23 -8.93
CA ALA A 236 -8.71 -11.14 -9.00
C ALA A 236 -8.40 -11.81 -7.66
N VAL A 237 -8.53 -11.07 -6.55
CA VAL A 237 -8.22 -11.59 -5.21
C VAL A 237 -9.10 -12.79 -4.81
N PRO A 238 -10.41 -12.84 -5.14
CA PRO A 238 -11.22 -14.03 -4.92
C PRO A 238 -10.68 -15.29 -5.62
N VAL A 239 -10.09 -15.17 -6.81
CA VAL A 239 -9.54 -16.32 -7.56
C VAL A 239 -8.37 -16.93 -6.81
N ILE A 240 -7.38 -16.12 -6.41
CA ILE A 240 -6.23 -16.62 -5.64
C ILE A 240 -6.64 -17.08 -4.25
N THR A 241 -7.64 -16.47 -3.63
CA THR A 241 -8.22 -16.93 -2.36
C THR A 241 -8.74 -18.36 -2.48
N VAL A 242 -9.49 -18.67 -3.54
CA VAL A 242 -9.94 -20.04 -3.78
C VAL A 242 -8.75 -20.96 -4.05
N ALA A 243 -7.78 -20.55 -4.89
CA ALA A 243 -6.61 -21.38 -5.16
C ALA A 243 -5.84 -21.74 -3.88
N LEU A 244 -5.50 -20.74 -3.05
CA LEU A 244 -4.81 -20.92 -1.77
C LEU A 244 -5.61 -21.78 -0.80
N PHE A 245 -6.94 -21.60 -0.75
CA PHE A 245 -7.83 -22.47 0.01
C PHE A 245 -7.74 -23.92 -0.45
N LEU A 246 -7.86 -24.19 -1.76
CA LEU A 246 -7.78 -25.55 -2.31
C LEU A 246 -6.43 -26.22 -2.00
N LEU A 247 -5.32 -25.48 -2.14
CA LEU A 247 -3.98 -25.98 -1.81
C LEU A 247 -3.83 -26.26 -0.32
N SER A 248 -4.30 -25.35 0.54
CA SER A 248 -4.31 -25.51 2.00
C SER A 248 -5.11 -26.74 2.41
N PHE A 249 -6.27 -26.96 1.81
CA PHE A 249 -7.12 -28.12 2.06
C PHE A 249 -6.49 -29.44 1.59
N GLN A 250 -5.82 -29.43 0.44
CA GLN A 250 -5.08 -30.60 -0.01
C GLN A 250 -3.94 -30.95 0.94
N ARG A 251 -3.17 -29.95 1.38
CA ARG A 251 -1.98 -30.17 2.20
C ARG A 251 -2.30 -30.56 3.64
N MET A 252 -3.30 -29.93 4.26
CA MET A 252 -3.58 -30.10 5.69
C MET A 252 -4.79 -31.01 6.01
N PHE A 253 -5.70 -31.21 5.05
CA PHE A 253 -6.98 -31.90 5.29
C PHE A 253 -7.24 -33.08 4.33
N GLY A 254 -6.27 -33.45 3.49
CA GLY A 254 -6.35 -34.62 2.61
C GLY A 254 -7.30 -34.46 1.41
N ALA A 255 -7.64 -33.22 1.04
CA ALA A 255 -8.39 -32.98 -0.20
C ALA A 255 -7.56 -33.34 -1.44
N GLN A 256 -8.23 -33.69 -2.54
CA GLN A 256 -7.60 -34.33 -3.71
C GLN A 256 -7.64 -33.44 -4.97
N PHE A 257 -7.65 -32.11 -4.79
CA PHE A 257 -7.90 -31.16 -5.90
C PHE A 257 -6.84 -31.17 -7.01
N PHE A 258 -5.60 -31.53 -6.69
CA PHE A 258 -4.47 -31.55 -7.61
C PHE A 258 -3.70 -32.88 -7.58
N ASP A 259 -4.28 -33.93 -6.97
CA ASP A 259 -3.66 -35.26 -6.93
C ASP A 259 -3.94 -36.05 -8.22
N VAL A 260 -2.88 -36.24 -9.01
CA VAL A 260 -2.91 -37.02 -10.25
C VAL A 260 -3.30 -38.48 -10.00
N ALA A 261 -2.89 -39.06 -8.86
CA ALA A 261 -3.22 -40.45 -8.53
C ALA A 261 -4.72 -40.65 -8.25
N ALA A 262 -5.39 -39.59 -7.77
CA ALA A 262 -6.85 -39.54 -7.60
C ALA A 262 -7.59 -39.13 -8.89
N GLY A 263 -6.88 -38.91 -9.99
CA GLY A 263 -7.44 -38.53 -11.30
C GLY A 263 -7.61 -37.02 -11.52
N ALA A 264 -7.03 -36.17 -10.67
CA ALA A 264 -7.09 -34.72 -10.85
C ALA A 264 -6.10 -34.21 -11.91
N ASP A 265 -6.42 -33.05 -12.50
CA ASP A 265 -5.52 -32.34 -13.41
C ASP A 265 -4.75 -31.23 -12.65
N PRO A 266 -3.42 -31.34 -12.48
CA PRO A 266 -2.62 -30.34 -11.78
C PRO A 266 -2.57 -29.00 -12.54
N LEU A 267 -2.94 -28.95 -13.82
CA LEU A 267 -3.08 -27.70 -14.58
C LEU A 267 -4.19 -26.80 -14.03
N LEU A 268 -5.15 -27.35 -13.26
CA LEU A 268 -6.15 -26.55 -12.55
C LEU A 268 -5.48 -25.48 -11.68
N TRP A 269 -4.41 -25.84 -10.95
CA TRP A 269 -3.64 -24.88 -10.16
C TRP A 269 -3.06 -23.77 -11.03
N GLN A 270 -2.44 -24.11 -12.16
CA GLN A 270 -1.83 -23.13 -13.06
C GLN A 270 -2.88 -22.17 -13.62
N HIS A 271 -4.05 -22.67 -14.02
CA HIS A 271 -5.15 -21.82 -14.48
C HIS A 271 -5.60 -20.87 -13.37
N LEU A 272 -5.91 -21.37 -12.17
CA LEU A 272 -6.35 -20.52 -11.06
C LEU A 272 -5.30 -19.49 -10.68
N PHE A 273 -4.03 -19.90 -10.57
CA PHE A 273 -2.94 -19.00 -10.23
C PHE A 273 -2.75 -17.91 -11.28
N TRP A 274 -2.76 -18.23 -12.57
CA TRP A 274 -2.51 -17.23 -13.62
C TRP A 274 -3.73 -16.37 -13.97
N ILE A 275 -4.96 -16.87 -13.81
CA ILE A 275 -6.17 -16.03 -13.89
C ILE A 275 -6.08 -14.90 -12.87
N PHE A 276 -5.46 -15.12 -11.71
CA PHE A 276 -5.08 -14.06 -10.78
C PHE A 276 -3.79 -13.33 -11.21
N GLY A 277 -2.71 -14.08 -11.43
CA GLY A 277 -1.35 -13.56 -11.53
C GLY A 277 -1.11 -12.66 -12.74
N HIS A 278 -1.90 -12.79 -13.81
CA HIS A 278 -1.78 -11.88 -14.93
C HIS A 278 -2.50 -10.54 -14.71
N PRO A 279 -3.76 -10.48 -14.27
CA PRO A 279 -4.34 -9.25 -13.73
C PRO A 279 -3.50 -8.61 -12.62
N GLU A 280 -2.85 -9.42 -11.78
CA GLU A 280 -1.96 -8.94 -10.74
C GLU A 280 -0.81 -8.08 -11.28
N VAL A 281 -0.12 -8.48 -12.36
CA VAL A 281 0.96 -7.64 -12.89
C VAL A 281 0.47 -6.27 -13.37
N TYR A 282 -0.80 -6.16 -13.79
CA TYR A 282 -1.43 -4.87 -14.08
C TYR A 282 -1.76 -4.08 -12.81
N ILE A 283 -2.18 -4.75 -11.74
CA ILE A 283 -2.31 -4.15 -10.40
C ILE A 283 -1.00 -3.48 -9.96
N LEU A 284 0.16 -4.06 -10.31
CA LEU A 284 1.47 -3.52 -9.94
C LEU A 284 1.91 -2.34 -10.84
N ILE A 285 1.64 -2.39 -12.15
CA ILE A 285 2.18 -1.39 -13.10
C ILE A 285 1.31 -0.14 -13.26
N LEU A 286 -0.02 -0.27 -13.19
CA LEU A 286 -0.95 0.86 -13.39
C LEU A 286 -0.72 2.00 -12.37
N PRO A 287 -0.46 1.76 -11.07
CA PRO A 287 -0.10 2.82 -10.13
C PRO A 287 1.11 3.63 -10.61
N SER A 288 2.12 2.96 -11.15
CA SER A 288 3.34 3.60 -11.67
C SER A 288 3.05 4.47 -12.90
N PHE A 289 2.19 4.00 -13.81
CA PHE A 289 1.71 4.82 -14.93
C PHE A 289 0.94 6.05 -14.45
N GLY A 290 0.12 5.89 -13.40
CA GLY A 290 -0.56 6.99 -12.74
C GLY A 290 0.42 8.03 -12.20
N ILE A 291 1.41 7.60 -11.40
CA ILE A 291 2.42 8.48 -10.82
C ILE A 291 3.17 9.26 -11.90
N ILE A 292 3.66 8.58 -12.94
CA ILE A 292 4.38 9.24 -14.03
C ILE A 292 3.49 10.24 -14.78
N SER A 293 2.20 9.94 -14.92
CA SER A 293 1.22 10.84 -15.53
C SER A 293 0.94 12.11 -14.71
N GLU A 294 1.21 12.10 -13.40
CA GLU A 294 1.17 13.30 -12.53
C GLU A 294 2.50 14.06 -12.53
N VAL A 295 3.62 13.33 -12.53
CA VAL A 295 4.97 13.92 -12.49
C VAL A 295 5.29 14.69 -13.78
N LEU A 296 5.01 14.09 -14.95
CA LEU A 296 5.38 14.69 -16.23
C LEU A 296 4.76 16.08 -16.45
N PRO A 297 3.44 16.32 -16.22
CA PRO A 297 2.84 17.64 -16.38
C PRO A 297 3.40 18.70 -15.44
N VAL A 298 3.78 18.34 -14.22
CA VAL A 298 4.35 19.26 -13.22
C VAL A 298 5.73 19.74 -13.64
N PHE A 299 6.62 18.80 -14.02
CA PHE A 299 8.01 19.15 -14.35
C PHE A 299 8.21 19.63 -15.79
N SER A 300 7.29 19.30 -16.71
CA SER A 300 7.28 19.86 -18.07
C SER A 300 6.53 21.19 -18.17
N ARG A 301 5.80 21.59 -17.11
CA ARG A 301 4.94 22.79 -17.08
C ARG A 301 3.92 22.83 -18.23
N LYS A 302 3.38 21.66 -18.58
CA LYS A 302 2.38 21.48 -19.66
C LYS A 302 1.26 20.56 -19.21
N PRO A 303 -0.01 20.79 -19.61
CA PRO A 303 -1.10 19.83 -19.35
C PRO A 303 -0.78 18.45 -19.93
N LEU A 304 -1.34 17.41 -19.31
CA LEU A 304 -1.19 16.06 -19.83
C LEU A 304 -1.85 15.97 -21.21
N PHE A 305 -1.04 15.71 -22.23
CA PHE A 305 -1.54 15.53 -23.57
C PHE A 305 -2.32 14.22 -23.67
N GLY A 306 -3.54 14.28 -24.22
CA GLY A 306 -4.35 13.08 -24.46
C GLY A 306 -4.91 12.44 -23.18
N TYR A 307 -5.21 13.23 -22.13
CA TYR A 307 -5.78 12.73 -20.87
C TYR A 307 -6.89 11.67 -21.05
N PRO A 308 -7.94 11.87 -21.89
CA PRO A 308 -8.97 10.84 -22.07
C PRO A 308 -8.40 9.53 -22.63
N PHE A 309 -7.45 9.61 -23.58
CA PHE A 309 -6.82 8.44 -24.17
C PHE A 309 -6.02 7.63 -23.15
N VAL A 310 -5.28 8.30 -22.26
CA VAL A 310 -4.54 7.67 -21.16
C VAL A 310 -5.50 6.96 -20.20
N VAL A 311 -6.58 7.62 -19.79
CA VAL A 311 -7.60 7.04 -18.91
C VAL A 311 -8.25 5.80 -19.54
N PHE A 312 -8.74 5.92 -20.78
CA PHE A 312 -9.40 4.80 -21.46
C PHE A 312 -8.43 3.65 -21.76
N SER A 313 -7.16 3.94 -22.06
CA SER A 313 -6.13 2.93 -22.24
C SER A 313 -5.84 2.18 -20.94
N GLY A 314 -5.74 2.86 -19.80
CA GLY A 314 -5.59 2.21 -18.49
C GLY A 314 -6.78 1.31 -18.16
N ALA A 315 -8.01 1.78 -18.40
CA ALA A 315 -9.22 0.97 -18.22
C ALA A 315 -9.25 -0.25 -19.16
N ALA A 316 -8.87 -0.07 -20.43
CA ALA A 316 -8.80 -1.15 -21.41
C ALA A 316 -7.75 -2.20 -21.04
N ILE A 317 -6.58 -1.79 -20.54
CA ILE A 317 -5.56 -2.70 -20.00
C ILE A 317 -6.13 -3.52 -18.86
N GLY A 318 -6.81 -2.87 -17.90
CA GLY A 318 -7.47 -3.56 -16.80
C GLY A 318 -8.51 -4.59 -17.26
N PHE A 319 -9.26 -4.30 -18.32
CA PHE A 319 -10.24 -5.24 -18.88
C PHE A 319 -9.59 -6.38 -19.68
N VAL A 320 -8.72 -6.05 -20.65
CA VAL A 320 -8.09 -7.03 -21.55
C VAL A 320 -7.13 -7.97 -20.81
N GLY A 321 -6.56 -7.52 -19.68
CA GLY A 321 -5.70 -8.36 -18.85
C GLY A 321 -6.36 -9.66 -18.35
N TRP A 322 -7.68 -9.73 -18.34
CA TRP A 322 -8.42 -10.96 -18.02
C TRP A 322 -8.43 -11.99 -19.15
N GLY A 323 -8.07 -11.63 -20.38
CA GLY A 323 -8.16 -12.50 -21.56
C GLY A 323 -6.85 -13.19 -21.96
N VAL A 324 -5.75 -12.97 -21.23
CA VAL A 324 -4.41 -13.32 -21.73
C VAL A 324 -3.58 -14.19 -20.78
N TRP A 325 -4.12 -14.58 -19.62
CA TRP A 325 -3.36 -15.34 -18.60
C TRP A 325 -2.70 -16.63 -19.12
N ALA A 326 -3.32 -17.28 -20.10
CA ALA A 326 -2.86 -18.53 -20.68
C ALA A 326 -1.48 -18.43 -21.35
N HIS A 327 -0.97 -17.23 -21.65
CA HIS A 327 0.40 -17.09 -22.17
C HIS A 327 1.47 -17.56 -21.18
N HIS A 328 1.16 -17.65 -19.88
CA HIS A 328 2.06 -18.20 -18.87
C HIS A 328 2.16 -19.73 -18.94
N MET A 329 1.28 -20.35 -19.73
CA MET A 329 1.08 -21.79 -19.83
C MET A 329 1.43 -22.31 -21.24
N PHE A 330 2.06 -21.50 -22.10
CA PHE A 330 2.42 -21.97 -23.45
C PHE A 330 3.34 -23.19 -23.47
N ALA A 331 4.16 -23.39 -22.44
CA ALA A 331 5.00 -24.58 -22.31
C ALA A 331 4.28 -25.78 -21.65
N SER A 332 3.01 -25.65 -21.25
CA SER A 332 2.25 -26.72 -20.59
C SER A 332 1.55 -27.67 -21.56
N GLY A 333 1.72 -27.48 -22.88
CA GLY A 333 1.16 -28.36 -23.92
C GLY A 333 -0.32 -28.09 -24.26
N LEU A 334 -0.88 -26.96 -23.80
CA LEU A 334 -2.30 -26.62 -24.02
C LEU A 334 -2.57 -26.09 -25.44
N GLY A 335 -2.91 -26.99 -26.37
CA GLY A 335 -3.45 -26.63 -27.68
C GLY A 335 -2.46 -25.98 -28.66
N PRO A 336 -2.92 -25.63 -29.88
CA PRO A 336 -2.04 -25.26 -30.99
C PRO A 336 -1.19 -23.99 -30.75
N VAL A 337 -1.72 -23.00 -30.03
CA VAL A 337 -1.02 -21.73 -29.74
C VAL A 337 0.15 -21.96 -28.77
N SER A 338 -0.06 -22.73 -27.71
CA SER A 338 1.00 -23.10 -26.74
C SER A 338 2.15 -23.84 -27.42
N VAL A 339 1.81 -24.81 -28.29
CA VAL A 339 2.79 -25.59 -29.05
C VAL A 339 3.52 -24.74 -30.09
N ALA A 340 2.89 -23.71 -30.67
CA ALA A 340 3.50 -22.82 -31.65
C ALA A 340 4.48 -21.80 -31.03
N PHE A 341 4.10 -21.17 -29.91
CA PHE A 341 4.89 -20.06 -29.32
C PHE A 341 5.84 -20.49 -28.20
N GLY A 342 5.58 -21.61 -27.52
CA GLY A 342 6.44 -22.16 -26.47
C GLY A 342 7.86 -22.50 -26.94
N PRO A 343 8.04 -23.27 -28.03
CA PRO A 343 9.37 -23.60 -28.56
C PRO A 343 10.17 -22.39 -29.05
N MET A 344 9.53 -21.29 -29.46
CA MET A 344 10.22 -20.08 -29.89
C MET A 344 11.01 -19.39 -28.76
N HIS A 345 10.60 -19.58 -27.49
CA HIS A 345 11.37 -19.11 -26.33
C HIS A 345 12.59 -20.00 -26.05
N ILE A 346 12.48 -21.32 -26.27
CA ILE A 346 13.56 -22.30 -26.10
C ILE A 346 14.64 -22.11 -27.18
N LEU A 347 14.23 -21.78 -28.41
CA LEU A 347 15.13 -21.40 -29.50
C LEU A 347 15.86 -20.08 -29.24
N GLY A 348 15.26 -19.14 -28.49
CA GLY A 348 15.87 -17.87 -28.12
C GLY A 348 16.81 -17.91 -26.90
N LEU A 349 16.80 -18.99 -26.09
CA LEU A 349 17.45 -19.04 -24.77
C LEU A 349 18.49 -20.15 -24.57
N GLN A 350 18.82 -20.94 -25.59
CA GLN A 350 19.72 -22.13 -25.57
C GLN A 350 20.77 -22.24 -24.43
N GLY A 351 20.35 -22.48 -23.18
CA GLY A 351 21.27 -22.86 -22.11
C GLY A 351 20.78 -22.77 -20.67
N GLN A 352 20.21 -21.64 -20.21
CA GLN A 352 19.99 -21.46 -18.76
C GLN A 352 18.50 -21.54 -18.34
N PRO A 353 18.09 -22.61 -17.64
CA PRO A 353 16.78 -22.65 -16.99
C PRO A 353 16.75 -21.72 -15.76
N ARG A 354 15.63 -21.03 -15.56
CA ARG A 354 15.33 -20.32 -14.30
C ARG A 354 15.31 -21.32 -13.12
N ARG A 355 15.70 -20.87 -11.91
CA ARG A 355 15.82 -21.69 -10.68
C ARG A 355 16.96 -22.73 -10.66
N MET A 356 18.07 -22.44 -11.32
CA MET A 356 19.29 -23.24 -11.18
C MET A 356 20.15 -22.70 -10.03
N TYR A 357 20.40 -23.51 -8.99
CA TYR A 357 21.15 -23.10 -7.78
C TYR A 357 22.68 -23.14 -7.96
N VAL A 358 23.18 -24.00 -8.85
CA VAL A 358 24.60 -24.13 -9.24
C VAL A 358 24.66 -24.40 -10.73
N TRP A 359 25.61 -23.76 -11.41
CA TRP A 359 26.03 -24.13 -12.75
C TRP A 359 27.49 -24.62 -12.72
N THR A 360 27.81 -25.58 -13.58
CA THR A 360 29.12 -26.26 -13.64
C THR A 360 30.01 -25.63 -14.72
N GLU A 361 31.34 -25.77 -14.62
CA GLU A 361 32.27 -25.34 -15.67
C GLU A 361 31.94 -25.94 -17.05
N ALA A 362 31.47 -27.20 -17.09
CA ALA A 362 31.01 -27.85 -18.32
C ALA A 362 29.80 -27.15 -19.00
N ARG A 363 29.10 -26.26 -18.29
CA ARG A 363 27.99 -25.44 -18.79
C ARG A 363 28.35 -23.96 -18.88
N ALA A 364 29.60 -23.60 -18.63
CA ALA A 364 30.07 -22.22 -18.78
C ALA A 364 29.79 -21.70 -20.18
N GLY A 365 29.91 -22.56 -21.20
CA GLY A 365 29.85 -22.19 -22.62
C GLY A 365 31.11 -21.44 -23.07
N GLU A 366 31.25 -21.23 -24.37
CA GLU A 366 32.33 -20.45 -24.98
C GLU A 366 31.77 -19.20 -25.67
N GLY A 367 32.58 -18.14 -25.79
CA GLY A 367 32.22 -16.89 -26.47
C GLY A 367 31.46 -15.87 -25.60
N PHE A 368 30.98 -14.80 -26.23
CA PHE A 368 30.36 -13.64 -25.55
C PHE A 368 29.01 -13.96 -24.87
N PHE A 369 28.32 -15.02 -25.30
CA PHE A 369 27.03 -15.44 -24.75
C PHE A 369 27.15 -16.55 -23.69
N ASN A 370 28.35 -16.75 -23.13
CA ASN A 370 28.56 -17.80 -22.16
C ASN A 370 27.91 -17.50 -20.79
N LEU A 371 27.48 -18.55 -20.08
CA LEU A 371 26.76 -18.43 -18.80
C LEU A 371 27.64 -17.81 -17.72
N ALA A 372 28.94 -18.09 -17.74
CA ALA A 372 29.89 -17.57 -16.75
C ALA A 372 29.92 -16.04 -16.75
N PHE A 373 30.10 -15.45 -17.93
CA PHE A 373 30.18 -14.02 -18.15
C PHE A 373 28.89 -13.33 -17.74
N TRP A 374 27.73 -13.81 -18.22
CA TRP A 374 26.46 -13.14 -17.94
C TRP A 374 25.98 -13.31 -16.49
N ASN A 375 26.29 -14.43 -15.81
CA ASN A 375 26.01 -14.55 -14.38
C ASN A 375 26.93 -13.62 -13.55
N LEU A 376 28.19 -13.45 -13.93
CA LEU A 376 29.09 -12.48 -13.30
C LEU A 376 28.60 -11.04 -13.53
N VAL A 377 28.25 -10.67 -14.77
CA VAL A 377 27.70 -9.36 -15.12
C VAL A 377 26.42 -9.07 -14.33
N ALA A 378 25.48 -10.03 -14.26
CA ALA A 378 24.26 -9.89 -13.47
C ALA A 378 24.55 -9.71 -11.97
N SER A 379 25.56 -10.39 -11.45
CA SER A 379 25.98 -10.27 -10.05
C SER A 379 26.60 -8.90 -9.75
N ILE A 380 27.47 -8.39 -10.64
CA ILE A 380 28.01 -7.01 -10.56
C ILE A 380 26.88 -5.99 -10.64
N GLY A 381 25.94 -6.16 -11.58
CA GLY A 381 24.76 -5.30 -11.70
C GLY A 381 23.92 -5.26 -10.42
N SER A 382 23.75 -6.41 -9.75
CA SER A 382 23.06 -6.49 -8.46
C SER A 382 23.81 -5.75 -7.33
N LEU A 383 25.14 -5.77 -7.32
CA LEU A 383 25.94 -5.01 -6.36
C LEU A 383 25.82 -3.50 -6.61
N ILE A 384 25.84 -3.08 -7.88
CA ILE A 384 25.59 -1.67 -8.25
C ILE A 384 24.20 -1.23 -7.78
N LEU A 385 23.17 -2.05 -8.01
CA LEU A 385 21.81 -1.78 -7.52
C LEU A 385 21.79 -1.66 -5.99
N THR A 386 22.49 -2.54 -5.27
CA THR A 386 22.61 -2.49 -3.81
C THR A 386 23.20 -1.16 -3.34
N VAL A 387 24.27 -0.69 -3.98
CA VAL A 387 24.88 0.62 -3.70
C VAL A 387 23.88 1.75 -3.95
N GLY A 388 23.10 1.70 -5.05
CA GLY A 388 22.03 2.65 -5.33
C GLY A 388 20.94 2.67 -4.23
N VAL A 389 20.53 1.49 -3.75
CA VAL A 389 19.59 1.37 -2.62
C VAL A 389 20.17 1.95 -1.34
N LEU A 390 21.45 1.73 -1.05
CA LEU A 390 22.12 2.33 0.12
C LEU A 390 22.12 3.86 0.03
N PHE A 391 22.42 4.45 -1.13
CA PHE A 391 22.32 5.90 -1.32
C PHE A 391 20.90 6.41 -1.11
N PHE A 392 19.89 5.70 -1.60
CA PHE A 392 18.49 6.03 -1.36
C PHE A 392 18.13 6.00 0.14
N LEU A 393 18.54 4.97 0.88
CA LEU A 393 18.30 4.86 2.32
C LEU A 393 19.03 5.96 3.10
N ILE A 394 20.28 6.27 2.72
CA ILE A 394 21.03 7.40 3.30
C ILE A 394 20.26 8.70 3.07
N ASN A 395 19.73 8.92 1.87
CA ASN A 395 18.94 10.12 1.57
C ASN A 395 17.71 10.22 2.48
N ILE A 396 16.97 9.12 2.70
CA ILE A 396 15.85 9.10 3.64
C ILE A 396 16.29 9.53 5.05
N VAL A 397 17.40 8.96 5.56
CA VAL A 397 17.89 9.27 6.92
C VAL A 397 18.37 10.72 7.02
N VAL A 398 19.07 11.22 6.00
CA VAL A 398 19.54 12.61 5.95
C VAL A 398 18.35 13.57 5.90
N THR A 399 17.38 13.33 5.03
CA THR A 399 16.18 14.17 4.92
C THR A 399 15.32 14.11 6.17
N ALA A 400 15.12 12.94 6.79
CA ALA A 400 14.33 12.80 8.03
C ALA A 400 14.96 13.51 9.23
N ARG A 401 16.28 13.74 9.20
CA ARG A 401 17.02 14.53 10.22
C ARG A 401 17.08 16.01 9.88
N ASN A 402 16.71 16.41 8.67
CA ASN A 402 16.69 17.81 8.27
C ASN A 402 15.55 18.53 9.01
N LYS A 403 15.86 19.71 9.57
CA LYS A 403 14.90 20.55 10.31
C LYS A 403 14.15 21.50 9.39
N GLU A 404 14.66 21.74 8.19
CA GLU A 404 13.99 22.56 7.19
C GLU A 404 12.72 21.86 6.72
N ARG A 405 11.59 22.57 6.86
CA ARG A 405 10.30 22.06 6.39
C ARG A 405 10.16 22.32 4.91
N ALA A 406 9.56 21.38 4.20
CA ALA A 406 9.19 21.57 2.81
C ALA A 406 8.19 22.74 2.71
N PRO A 407 8.28 23.58 1.67
CA PRO A 407 7.26 24.59 1.40
C PRO A 407 5.91 23.90 1.09
N LEU A 408 4.85 24.71 1.05
CA LEU A 408 3.48 24.22 0.80
C LEU A 408 3.38 23.59 -0.59
N ASP A 409 3.84 24.32 -1.61
CA ASP A 409 3.87 23.86 -3.00
C ASP A 409 5.32 23.92 -3.56
N PRO A 410 6.17 22.92 -3.27
CA PRO A 410 7.57 22.90 -3.69
C PRO A 410 7.77 22.84 -5.21
N TRP A 411 6.77 22.39 -5.96
CA TRP A 411 6.93 22.05 -7.37
C TRP A 411 6.16 22.97 -8.32
N ASN A 412 5.37 23.91 -7.78
CA ASN A 412 4.32 24.60 -8.51
C ASN A 412 3.35 23.59 -9.16
N ALA A 413 2.80 22.71 -8.32
CA ALA A 413 1.98 21.57 -8.71
C ALA A 413 0.55 21.98 -9.12
N ARG A 414 -0.30 21.00 -9.44
CA ARG A 414 -1.51 21.24 -10.24
C ARG A 414 -2.81 20.65 -9.69
N SER A 415 -2.68 19.65 -8.83
CA SER A 415 -3.77 18.84 -8.28
C SER A 415 -4.08 19.19 -6.81
N LEU A 416 -5.21 18.70 -6.30
CA LEU A 416 -5.81 19.12 -5.02
C LEU A 416 -4.97 18.78 -3.78
N GLU A 417 -4.14 17.73 -3.82
CA GLU A 417 -3.29 17.34 -2.70
C GLU A 417 -2.29 18.45 -2.30
N TRP A 418 -1.95 19.32 -3.25
CA TRP A 418 -1.07 20.47 -3.05
C TRP A 418 -1.81 21.73 -2.59
N MET A 419 -3.14 21.69 -2.46
CA MET A 419 -3.94 22.74 -1.83
C MET A 419 -3.99 22.63 -0.30
N THR A 420 -3.29 21.65 0.27
CA THR A 420 -3.26 21.40 1.73
C THR A 420 -1.99 21.97 2.37
N SER A 421 -1.98 22.06 3.69
CA SER A 421 -0.75 22.37 4.44
C SER A 421 0.30 21.25 4.26
N ASN A 422 1.57 21.54 4.62
CA ASN A 422 2.64 20.54 4.59
C ASN A 422 3.25 20.33 5.99
N PRO A 423 2.99 19.18 6.66
CA PRO A 423 2.11 18.09 6.24
C PRO A 423 0.60 18.48 6.27
N PRO A 424 -0.28 17.73 5.59
CA PRO A 424 -1.72 17.98 5.62
C PRO A 424 -2.30 17.85 7.03
N LYS A 425 -3.31 18.66 7.35
CA LYS A 425 -4.08 18.56 8.61
C LYS A 425 -4.81 17.21 8.68
N GLU A 426 -5.21 16.78 9.88
CA GLU A 426 -5.91 15.50 10.09
C GLU A 426 -7.17 15.39 9.22
N HIS A 427 -7.94 16.48 9.10
CA HIS A 427 -9.14 16.58 8.28
C HIS A 427 -8.90 16.97 6.81
N ASN A 428 -7.65 17.00 6.35
CA ASN A 428 -7.19 17.38 5.00
C ASN A 428 -7.50 18.84 4.61
N PHE A 429 -8.77 19.14 4.34
CA PHE A 429 -9.25 20.43 3.83
C PHE A 429 -10.15 21.12 4.85
N ASP A 430 -9.80 22.35 5.22
CA ASP A 430 -10.62 23.17 6.12
C ASP A 430 -12.00 23.45 5.54
N SER A 431 -12.10 23.63 4.22
CA SER A 431 -13.35 23.63 3.45
C SER A 431 -13.21 22.73 2.22
N ILE A 432 -14.26 21.97 1.90
CA ILE A 432 -14.24 21.07 0.74
C ILE A 432 -14.16 21.90 -0.56
N PRO A 433 -13.13 21.69 -1.41
CA PRO A 433 -12.99 22.47 -2.62
C PRO A 433 -14.12 22.16 -3.61
N HIS A 434 -14.68 23.18 -4.25
CA HIS A 434 -15.56 23.00 -5.40
C HIS A 434 -14.71 22.94 -6.68
N VAL A 435 -14.84 21.86 -7.46
CA VAL A 435 -13.94 21.55 -8.58
C VAL A 435 -14.60 21.92 -9.91
N HIS A 436 -13.91 22.75 -10.69
CA HIS A 436 -14.36 23.19 -12.01
C HIS A 436 -13.52 22.59 -13.12
N HIS A 437 -12.20 22.45 -12.91
CA HIS A 437 -11.23 22.00 -13.91
C HIS A 437 -10.58 20.65 -13.53
N LEU A 438 -9.90 20.02 -14.50
CA LEU A 438 -9.07 18.82 -14.24
C LEU A 438 -7.87 19.18 -13.34
N ASP A 439 -7.13 20.22 -13.71
CA ASP A 439 -6.00 20.76 -12.94
C ASP A 439 -6.47 21.91 -12.03
N GLU A 440 -7.37 21.62 -11.10
CA GLU A 440 -8.06 22.64 -10.30
C GLU A 440 -7.11 23.57 -9.52
N PHE A 441 -6.05 23.04 -8.90
CA PHE A 441 -5.11 23.88 -8.16
C PHE A 441 -4.27 24.77 -9.08
N PHE A 442 -3.95 24.32 -10.30
CA PHE A 442 -3.31 25.15 -11.30
C PHE A 442 -4.19 26.34 -11.69
N HIS A 443 -5.48 26.12 -11.95
CA HIS A 443 -6.43 27.17 -12.35
C HIS A 443 -6.80 28.14 -11.22
N ARG A 444 -6.53 27.78 -9.95
CA ARG A 444 -6.63 28.72 -8.82
C ARG A 444 -5.43 29.66 -8.71
N LYS A 445 -4.26 29.21 -9.19
CA LYS A 445 -3.03 30.01 -9.18
C LYS A 445 -2.83 30.81 -10.46
N TYR A 446 -3.32 30.30 -11.59
CA TYR A 446 -3.08 30.85 -12.91
C TYR A 446 -4.38 31.11 -13.68
N GLU A 447 -4.44 32.27 -14.32
CA GLU A 447 -5.50 32.67 -15.25
C GLU A 447 -4.91 32.86 -16.65
N GLU A 448 -5.66 32.49 -17.68
CA GLU A 448 -5.26 32.71 -19.07
C GLU A 448 -5.60 34.14 -19.48
N ASP A 449 -4.61 34.89 -19.98
CA ASP A 449 -4.85 36.19 -20.60
C ASP A 449 -5.62 36.00 -21.92
N PRO A 450 -6.82 36.60 -22.08
CA PRO A 450 -7.67 36.37 -23.24
C PRO A 450 -7.12 36.94 -24.55
N VAL A 451 -6.12 37.83 -24.49
CA VAL A 451 -5.50 38.46 -25.68
C VAL A 451 -4.24 37.71 -26.08
N THR A 452 -3.36 37.41 -25.13
CA THR A 452 -2.05 36.80 -25.41
C THR A 452 -2.06 35.28 -25.30
N HIS A 453 -3.12 34.68 -24.74
CA HIS A 453 -3.20 33.25 -24.42
C HIS A 453 -2.05 32.76 -23.54
N THR A 454 -1.49 33.67 -22.72
CA THR A 454 -0.43 33.34 -21.76
C THR A 454 -1.00 33.16 -20.36
N MET A 455 -0.51 32.17 -19.63
CA MET A 455 -0.90 31.97 -18.22
C MET A 455 -0.21 33.00 -17.33
N ARG A 456 -0.99 33.78 -16.59
CA ARG A 456 -0.51 34.74 -15.58
C ARG A 456 -0.83 34.24 -14.18
N GLU A 457 0.14 34.31 -13.28
CA GLU A 457 -0.08 34.01 -11.86
C GLU A 457 -0.96 35.08 -11.23
N VAL A 458 -2.08 34.66 -10.66
CA VAL A 458 -3.07 35.52 -9.99
C VAL A 458 -3.16 35.27 -8.50
N ALA A 459 -2.70 34.11 -8.03
CA ALA A 459 -2.62 33.78 -6.61
C ALA A 459 -1.45 32.83 -6.32
N THR A 460 -0.82 32.98 -5.15
CA THR A 460 0.16 32.00 -4.64
C THR A 460 -0.54 30.83 -3.95
N ALA A 461 0.18 29.74 -3.74
CA ALA A 461 -0.33 28.57 -3.01
C ALA A 461 -0.80 28.91 -1.58
N GLU A 462 -0.07 29.79 -0.89
CA GLU A 462 -0.42 30.27 0.46
C GLU A 462 -1.70 31.10 0.46
N GLN A 463 -1.94 31.89 -0.59
CA GLN A 463 -3.18 32.66 -0.72
C GLN A 463 -4.39 31.76 -0.93
N VAL A 464 -4.24 30.70 -1.74
CA VAL A 464 -5.28 29.68 -1.96
C VAL A 464 -5.58 28.93 -0.66
N LEU A 465 -4.55 28.48 0.09
CA LEU A 465 -4.77 27.82 1.38
C LEU A 465 -5.44 28.75 2.39
N ALA A 466 -4.98 30.00 2.49
CA ALA A 466 -5.55 30.99 3.40
C ALA A 466 -7.04 31.28 3.07
N GLU A 467 -7.45 31.16 1.81
CA GLU A 467 -8.85 31.25 1.42
C GLU A 467 -9.68 30.06 1.91
N LEU A 468 -9.16 28.83 1.79
CA LEU A 468 -9.81 27.64 2.34
C LEU A 468 -9.96 27.73 3.86
N GLU A 469 -8.94 28.26 4.55
CA GLU A 469 -8.98 28.49 6.00
C GLU A 469 -9.99 29.56 6.41
N ARG A 470 -10.13 30.65 5.64
CA ARG A 470 -11.15 31.68 5.89
C ARG A 470 -12.57 31.15 5.72
N ASN A 471 -12.76 30.19 4.81
CA ASN A 471 -14.05 29.58 4.50
C ASN A 471 -14.24 28.23 5.21
N ALA A 472 -13.47 27.95 6.27
CA ALA A 472 -13.48 26.66 6.95
C ALA A 472 -14.89 26.24 7.38
N ASP A 473 -15.20 24.95 7.17
CA ASP A 473 -16.48 24.38 7.56
C ASP A 473 -16.62 24.40 9.09
N GLN A 474 -17.78 24.84 9.58
CA GLN A 474 -18.02 24.99 11.02
C GLN A 474 -18.03 23.65 11.78
N HIS A 475 -18.48 22.58 11.12
CA HIS A 475 -18.65 21.26 11.73
C HIS A 475 -17.91 20.21 10.89
N ILE A 476 -16.70 19.85 11.34
CA ILE A 476 -15.88 18.81 10.71
C ILE A 476 -16.02 17.53 11.53
N HIS A 477 -16.62 16.50 10.92
CA HIS A 477 -16.73 15.19 11.53
C HIS A 477 -15.58 14.29 11.08
N MET A 478 -14.76 13.84 12.03
CA MET A 478 -13.68 12.87 11.80
C MET A 478 -13.97 11.56 12.52
N PRO A 479 -13.62 10.41 11.92
CA PRO A 479 -13.76 9.10 12.55
C PRO A 479 -12.84 8.98 13.76
N SER A 480 -13.34 8.33 14.82
CA SER A 480 -12.54 8.12 16.03
C SER A 480 -11.61 6.89 15.91
N PRO A 481 -10.43 6.90 16.55
CA PRO A 481 -9.55 5.74 16.66
C PRO A 481 -10.24 4.50 17.23
N SER A 482 -9.76 3.31 16.86
CA SER A 482 -10.34 2.02 17.30
C SER A 482 -9.28 0.93 17.49
N TYR A 483 -9.46 0.08 18.50
CA TYR A 483 -8.61 -1.10 18.72
C TYR A 483 -9.16 -2.36 18.02
N TRP A 484 -10.43 -2.39 17.63
CA TRP A 484 -11.03 -3.58 17.04
C TRP A 484 -10.36 -4.06 15.74
N PRO A 485 -9.93 -3.17 14.82
CA PRO A 485 -9.22 -3.60 13.61
C PRO A 485 -7.99 -4.46 13.91
N ILE A 486 -7.14 -4.05 14.85
CA ILE A 486 -5.93 -4.80 15.21
C ILE A 486 -6.25 -6.09 15.98
N VAL A 487 -7.23 -6.07 16.89
CA VAL A 487 -7.64 -7.27 17.63
C VAL A 487 -8.19 -8.33 16.68
N LEU A 488 -9.04 -7.95 15.72
CA LEU A 488 -9.58 -8.86 14.71
C LEU A 488 -8.46 -9.43 13.84
N ALA A 489 -7.59 -8.57 13.31
CA ALA A 489 -6.46 -9.01 12.47
C ALA A 489 -5.49 -9.94 13.21
N THR A 490 -5.28 -9.75 14.52
CA THR A 490 -4.40 -10.60 15.34
C THR A 490 -4.93 -12.03 15.48
N GLY A 491 -6.25 -12.22 15.44
CA GLY A 491 -6.85 -13.56 15.45
C GLY A 491 -6.47 -14.39 14.22
N LEU A 492 -6.21 -13.77 13.07
CA LEU A 492 -5.96 -14.47 11.80
C LEU A 492 -4.60 -15.21 11.78
N PRO A 493 -3.45 -14.61 12.17
CA PRO A 493 -2.22 -15.35 12.36
C PRO A 493 -2.32 -16.50 13.38
N ILE A 494 -3.09 -16.32 14.45
CA ILE A 494 -3.32 -17.37 15.46
C ILE A 494 -4.09 -18.54 14.86
N ILE A 495 -5.12 -18.26 14.04
CA ILE A 495 -5.82 -19.29 13.26
C ILE A 495 -4.82 -20.01 12.35
N ALA A 496 -4.02 -19.28 11.58
CA ALA A 496 -3.05 -19.87 10.67
C ALA A 496 -2.06 -20.82 11.38
N LEU A 497 -1.47 -20.38 12.49
CA LEU A 497 -0.59 -21.21 13.32
C LEU A 497 -1.32 -22.43 13.90
N GLY A 498 -2.56 -22.25 14.32
CA GLY A 498 -3.38 -23.36 14.82
C GLY A 498 -3.73 -24.39 13.74
N LEU A 499 -4.01 -23.96 12.51
CA LEU A 499 -4.26 -24.89 11.40
C LEU A 499 -3.02 -25.72 11.06
N ILE A 500 -1.83 -25.15 11.19
CA ILE A 500 -0.56 -25.86 10.94
C ILE A 500 -0.23 -26.83 12.08
N TYR A 501 -0.36 -26.41 13.35
CA TYR A 501 0.19 -27.18 14.48
C TYR A 501 -0.84 -27.70 15.50
N SER A 502 -1.98 -27.03 15.68
CA SER A 502 -2.89 -27.34 16.79
C SER A 502 -4.30 -26.73 16.63
N ILE A 503 -5.29 -27.58 16.37
CA ILE A 503 -6.70 -27.17 16.25
C ILE A 503 -7.21 -26.36 17.47
N PRO A 504 -6.89 -26.71 18.74
CA PRO A 504 -7.23 -25.85 19.88
C PRO A 504 -6.73 -24.41 19.76
N VAL A 505 -5.53 -24.19 19.22
CA VAL A 505 -4.99 -22.84 18.98
C VAL A 505 -5.81 -22.13 17.89
N ALA A 506 -6.22 -22.85 16.85
CA ALA A 506 -7.06 -22.28 15.79
C ALA A 506 -8.43 -21.84 16.35
N ILE A 507 -9.01 -22.61 17.27
CA ILE A 507 -10.26 -22.25 17.96
C ILE A 507 -10.09 -20.96 18.77
N VAL A 508 -8.99 -20.81 19.51
CA VAL A 508 -8.69 -19.57 20.25
C VAL A 508 -8.62 -18.36 19.30
N GLY A 509 -7.92 -18.50 18.17
CA GLY A 509 -7.88 -17.46 17.14
C GLY A 509 -9.27 -17.12 16.59
N GLY A 510 -10.10 -18.14 16.32
CA GLY A 510 -11.49 -17.97 15.89
C GLY A 510 -12.36 -17.24 16.91
N LEU A 511 -12.22 -17.56 18.20
CA LEU A 511 -12.93 -16.87 19.29
C LEU A 511 -12.51 -15.39 19.39
N ILE A 512 -11.23 -15.08 19.18
CA ILE A 512 -10.74 -13.68 19.13
C ILE A 512 -11.40 -12.93 17.97
N VAL A 513 -11.45 -13.54 16.78
CA VAL A 513 -12.11 -12.93 15.61
C VAL A 513 -13.59 -12.67 15.89
N LEU A 514 -14.33 -13.66 16.40
CA LEU A 514 -15.76 -13.51 16.69
C LEU A 514 -16.02 -12.44 17.76
N TYR A 515 -15.24 -12.43 18.83
CA TYR A 515 -15.32 -11.40 19.87
C TYR A 515 -15.03 -10.00 19.32
N ALA A 516 -13.99 -9.88 18.49
CA ALA A 516 -13.63 -8.61 17.87
C ALA A 516 -14.70 -8.11 16.89
N MET A 517 -15.29 -9.00 16.09
CA MET A 517 -16.39 -8.66 15.18
C MET A 517 -17.61 -8.18 15.95
N TYR A 518 -18.00 -8.88 17.02
CA TYR A 518 -19.11 -8.49 17.87
C TYR A 518 -18.87 -7.13 18.52
N GLY A 519 -17.69 -6.93 19.12
CA GLY A 519 -17.31 -5.66 19.74
C GLY A 519 -17.23 -4.49 18.76
N TRP A 520 -16.69 -4.73 17.55
CA TRP A 520 -16.62 -3.72 16.50
C TRP A 520 -18.01 -3.34 15.98
N ALA A 521 -18.91 -4.31 15.79
CA ALA A 521 -20.27 -4.07 15.34
C ALA A 521 -21.07 -3.20 16.32
N LEU A 522 -20.76 -3.26 17.61
CA LEU A 522 -21.37 -2.43 18.64
C LEU A 522 -20.67 -1.07 18.84
N GLU A 523 -19.51 -0.85 18.20
CA GLU A 523 -18.75 0.38 18.37
C GLU A 523 -19.29 1.50 17.45
N PRO A 524 -19.82 2.62 18.01
CA PRO A 524 -20.30 3.76 17.22
C PRO A 524 -19.21 4.31 16.28
N SER A 525 -19.61 4.81 15.10
CA SER A 525 -18.69 5.35 14.09
C SER A 525 -17.91 6.58 14.56
N VAL A 526 -18.55 7.41 15.37
CA VAL A 526 -17.96 8.57 16.06
C VAL A 526 -18.07 8.37 17.57
N ALA A 527 -17.16 8.95 18.35
CA ALA A 527 -17.31 8.97 19.80
C ALA A 527 -18.60 9.74 20.16
N PRO A 528 -19.50 9.18 20.98
CA PRO A 528 -20.66 9.90 21.51
C PRO A 528 -20.26 11.22 22.19
N GLU A 529 -21.17 12.20 22.26
CA GLU A 529 -20.90 13.44 23.02
C GLU A 529 -20.62 13.18 24.51
N SER A 530 -21.21 12.12 25.09
CA SER A 530 -20.91 11.67 26.46
C SER A 530 -19.47 11.24 26.65
N ASP A 531 -18.83 10.81 25.56
CA ASP A 531 -17.44 10.39 25.54
C ASP A 531 -16.53 11.62 25.47
N PHE A 532 -17.03 12.85 25.51
CA PHE A 532 -16.22 14.05 25.52
C PHE A 532 -16.42 14.77 26.85
N ASP A 533 -15.33 15.14 27.55
CA ASP A 533 -15.45 15.96 28.76
C ASP A 533 -16.23 17.26 28.43
N THR A 534 -17.35 17.51 29.13
CA THR A 534 -18.01 18.81 29.03
C THR A 534 -17.04 19.86 29.56
N VAL A 535 -16.71 20.86 28.73
CA VAL A 535 -16.01 22.07 29.20
C VAL A 535 -16.82 22.59 30.38
N SER A 536 -16.27 22.49 31.59
CA SER A 536 -16.95 22.98 32.78
C SER A 536 -17.17 24.46 32.60
N GLY A 537 -18.42 24.86 32.36
CA GLY A 537 -18.86 26.25 32.39
C GLY A 537 -18.79 26.78 33.82
N ASN A 538 -17.58 27.12 34.29
CA ASN A 538 -17.40 27.96 35.47
C ASN A 538 -16.77 29.27 35.01
N GLY A 539 -17.62 30.20 34.59
CA GLY A 539 -17.21 31.55 34.24
C GLY A 539 -18.31 32.50 33.78
N ALA A 540 -19.59 32.23 34.04
CA ALA A 540 -20.65 33.23 33.79
C ALA A 540 -21.96 32.91 34.55
N SER A 541 -22.01 33.27 35.83
CA SER A 541 -23.18 33.81 36.55
C SER A 541 -22.65 34.19 37.93
N GLY A 542 -22.65 35.43 38.39
CA GLY A 542 -23.72 36.41 38.43
C GLY A 542 -23.68 36.94 39.87
N ASN A 543 -23.36 38.22 40.06
CA ASN A 543 -23.68 38.96 41.29
C ASN A 543 -23.59 40.45 40.99
N GLY A 544 -24.71 40.98 40.48
CA GLY A 544 -25.06 42.37 40.70
C GLY A 544 -25.79 42.47 42.03
N HIS A 545 -25.16 43.09 43.02
CA HIS A 545 -25.84 43.82 44.09
C HIS A 545 -25.00 45.04 44.47
N ALA A 546 -25.68 46.18 44.57
CA ALA A 546 -25.18 47.51 44.86
C ALA A 546 -24.82 47.71 46.34
N VAL A 547 -24.41 48.96 46.66
CA VAL A 547 -24.05 49.56 47.98
C VAL A 547 -22.55 49.41 48.31
N GLY A 548 -21.76 50.43 48.65
CA GLY A 548 -21.98 51.85 48.95
C GLY A 548 -20.62 52.46 49.36
N ALA A 549 -20.55 53.79 49.43
CA ALA A 549 -19.39 54.56 49.84
C ALA A 549 -18.88 54.24 51.27
N SER A 550 -17.57 54.32 51.50
CA SER A 550 -16.91 55.18 52.52
C SER A 550 -15.52 54.67 52.96
N HIS A 551 -14.60 55.63 52.99
CA HIS A 551 -13.42 55.85 53.85
C HIS A 551 -12.48 54.71 54.28
N GLY A 552 -11.19 54.99 54.07
CA GLY A 552 -10.01 54.37 54.67
C GLY A 552 -8.76 54.87 53.98
#